data_AF-A0A0M6WRB4-F1
#
_entry.id   AF-A0A0M6WRB4-F1
#
_cell.length_a   1.000
_cell.length_b   1.000
_cell.length_c   1.000
_cell.angle_alpha   90.00
_cell.angle_beta   90.00
_cell.angle_gamma   90.00
#
_symmetry.space_group_name_H-M   'P 1'
#
loop_
_entity.id
_entity.type
_entity.pdbx_description
1 polymer ?
#
loop_
_entity_poly.entity_id
_entity_poly.type
_entity_poly.pdbx_seq_one_letter_code
_entity_poly.pdbx_strand_id
1 'polypeptide(L)'
;MKFIVENWFVIVAIAAVGGSIGYAIYSFVKMPSDKQLNKVREWLLYAVTKAEKELGAGTGKLKLRYVYDMFVARFEWLAKVITFDMFSMMVDEALEQMRTMLDSNEAVQKLIANEAGEGSE
;
A
#
# COMPACT_ATOMS: atom_id res chain seq x y z
N MET A 1 19.83 -37.41 24.08
CA MET A 1 19.78 -36.00 24.50
C MET A 1 20.95 -35.14 23.99
N LYS A 2 22.15 -35.69 23.71
CA LYS A 2 23.26 -34.91 23.11
C LYS A 2 22.97 -34.41 21.68
N PHE A 3 22.39 -35.26 20.83
CA PHE A 3 22.16 -34.93 19.40
C PHE A 3 21.20 -33.76 19.14
N ILE A 4 20.17 -33.59 19.98
CA ILE A 4 19.19 -32.49 19.88
C ILE A 4 19.81 -31.16 20.32
N VAL A 5 20.71 -31.19 21.31
CA VAL A 5 21.38 -29.99 21.84
C VAL A 5 22.55 -29.57 20.92
N GLU A 6 23.32 -30.54 20.42
CA GLU A 6 24.43 -30.28 19.50
C GLU A 6 23.96 -29.84 18.10
N ASN A 7 22.83 -30.36 17.60
CA ASN A 7 22.32 -30.06 16.25
C ASN A 7 21.01 -29.26 16.29
N TRP A 8 20.74 -28.53 17.38
CA TRP A 8 19.50 -27.76 17.55
C TRP A 8 19.30 -26.74 16.42
N PHE A 9 20.41 -26.18 15.91
CA PHE A 9 20.43 -25.30 14.75
C PHE A 9 19.93 -25.96 13.46
N VAL A 10 20.15 -27.27 13.28
CA VAL A 10 19.66 -28.04 12.12
C VAL A 10 18.14 -28.21 12.19
N ILE A 11 17.60 -28.45 13.38
CA ILE A 11 16.14 -28.56 13.60
C ILE A 11 15.46 -27.21 13.34
N VAL A 12 16.05 -26.11 13.81
CA VAL A 12 15.57 -24.75 13.55
C VAL A 12 15.67 -24.40 12.07
N ALA A 13 16.75 -24.79 11.38
CA ALA A 13 16.91 -24.57 9.95
C ALA A 13 15.85 -25.32 9.12
N ILE A 14 15.55 -26.58 9.46
CA ILE A 14 14.52 -27.36 8.77
C ILE A 14 13.12 -26.80 9.05
N ALA A 15 12.83 -26.33 10.26
CA ALA A 15 11.57 -25.65 10.58
C ALA A 15 11.42 -24.30 9.85
N ALA A 16 12.51 -23.54 9.71
CA ALA A 16 12.54 -22.28 8.95
C ALA A 16 12.35 -22.51 7.44
N VAL A 17 12.94 -23.58 6.89
CA VAL A 17 12.77 -23.96 5.47
C VAL A 17 11.38 -24.52 5.20
N GLY A 18 10.81 -25.32 6.10
CA GLY A 18 9.42 -25.79 5.99
C GLY A 18 8.40 -24.66 6.15
N GLY A 19 8.65 -23.74 7.09
CA GLY A 19 7.82 -22.56 7.31
C GLY A 19 7.85 -21.57 6.16
N SER A 20 9.00 -21.38 5.50
CA SER A 20 9.12 -20.47 4.35
C SER A 20 8.46 -21.04 3.08
N ILE A 21 8.51 -22.35 2.86
CA ILE A 21 7.78 -23.01 1.76
C ILE A 21 6.26 -22.95 1.99
N GLY A 22 5.80 -23.16 3.22
CA GLY A 22 4.37 -23.01 3.59
C GLY A 22 3.88 -21.57 3.47
N TYR A 23 4.69 -20.59 3.89
CA TYR A 23 4.39 -19.15 3.74
C TYR A 23 4.41 -18.70 2.28
N ALA A 24 5.34 -19.22 1.47
CA ALA A 24 5.43 -18.90 0.04
C ALA A 24 4.19 -19.39 -0.72
N ILE A 25 3.76 -20.64 -0.54
CA ILE A 25 2.55 -21.20 -1.18
C ILE A 25 1.28 -20.50 -0.69
N TYR A 26 1.21 -20.16 0.60
CA TYR A 26 0.12 -19.36 1.16
C TYR A 26 0.07 -17.94 0.57
N SER A 27 1.22 -17.25 0.42
CA SER A 27 1.30 -15.94 -0.24
C SER A 27 0.93 -16.02 -1.74
N PHE A 28 1.18 -17.18 -2.37
CA PHE A 28 0.91 -17.42 -3.79
C PHE A 28 -0.58 -17.69 -4.07
N VAL A 29 -1.30 -18.40 -3.19
CA VAL A 29 -2.76 -18.63 -3.31
C VAL A 29 -3.57 -17.42 -2.88
N LYS A 30 -2.99 -16.55 -2.04
CA LYS A 30 -3.63 -15.36 -1.47
C LYS A 30 -3.19 -14.06 -2.14
N MET A 31 -2.65 -14.14 -3.36
CA MET A 31 -2.45 -12.98 -4.22
C MET A 31 -3.84 -12.40 -4.52
N PRO A 32 -4.20 -11.21 -3.98
CA PRO A 32 -5.48 -10.58 -4.32
C PRO A 32 -5.58 -10.51 -5.84
N SER A 33 -6.67 -11.04 -6.42
CA SER A 33 -6.85 -11.14 -7.87
C SER A 33 -6.45 -9.81 -8.52
N ASP A 34 -5.72 -9.80 -9.64
CA ASP A 34 -5.18 -8.56 -10.24
C ASP A 34 -6.22 -7.42 -10.34
N LYS A 35 -7.49 -7.79 -10.52
CA LYS A 35 -8.65 -6.88 -10.50
C LYS A 35 -8.84 -6.16 -9.16
N GLN A 36 -8.64 -6.82 -8.03
CA GLN A 36 -8.71 -6.24 -6.69
C GLN A 36 -7.50 -5.33 -6.42
N LEU A 37 -6.29 -5.73 -6.82
CA LEU A 37 -5.12 -4.88 -6.69
C LEU A 37 -5.24 -3.61 -7.53
N ASN A 38 -5.77 -3.71 -8.75
CA ASN A 38 -6.03 -2.52 -9.59
C ASN A 38 -7.03 -1.57 -8.92
N LYS A 39 -8.12 -2.08 -8.34
CA LYS A 39 -9.06 -1.26 -7.56
C LYS A 39 -8.39 -0.57 -6.37
N VAL A 40 -7.46 -1.25 -5.70
CA VAL A 40 -6.70 -0.68 -4.58
C VAL A 40 -5.75 0.41 -5.08
N ARG A 41 -5.04 0.19 -6.20
CA ARG A 41 -4.16 1.20 -6.80
C ARG A 41 -4.92 2.45 -7.24
N GLU A 42 -6.02 2.29 -7.97
CA GLU A 42 -6.88 3.41 -8.39
C GLU A 42 -7.41 4.18 -7.18
N TRP A 43 -7.84 3.45 -6.14
CA TRP A 43 -8.30 4.06 -4.91
C TRP A 43 -7.18 4.76 -4.13
N LEU A 44 -5.97 4.18 -4.10
CA LEU A 44 -4.81 4.77 -3.43
C LEU A 44 -4.39 6.07 -4.11
N LEU A 45 -4.42 6.13 -5.44
CA LEU A 45 -4.16 7.36 -6.18
C LEU A 45 -5.13 8.48 -5.76
N TYR A 46 -6.43 8.17 -5.66
CA TYR A 46 -7.42 9.11 -5.14
C TYR A 46 -7.15 9.51 -3.67
N ALA A 47 -6.88 8.53 -2.82
CA ALA A 47 -6.64 8.75 -1.39
C ALA A 47 -5.40 9.62 -1.13
N VAL A 48 -4.33 9.40 -1.88
CA VAL A 48 -3.09 10.18 -1.83
C VAL A 48 -3.34 11.61 -2.34
N THR A 49 -4.05 11.76 -3.45
CA THR A 49 -4.41 13.08 -3.99
C THR A 49 -5.23 13.89 -2.99
N LYS A 50 -6.21 13.24 -2.34
CA LYS A 50 -7.02 13.85 -1.28
C LYS A 50 -6.17 14.24 -0.06
N ALA A 51 -5.27 13.36 0.38
CA ALA A 51 -4.38 13.63 1.50
C ALA A 51 -3.42 14.80 1.20
N GLU A 52 -2.92 14.91 -0.02
CA GLU A 52 -2.11 16.04 -0.47
C GLU A 52 -2.92 17.35 -0.47
N LYS A 53 -4.17 17.33 -0.95
CA LYS A 53 -5.08 18.48 -0.96
C LYS A 53 -5.44 18.97 0.45
N GLU A 54 -5.75 18.07 1.38
CA GLU A 54 -6.20 18.42 2.73
C GLU A 54 -5.05 18.81 3.69
N LEU A 55 -3.88 18.18 3.56
CA LEU A 55 -2.80 18.32 4.54
C LEU A 55 -1.59 19.14 4.05
N GLY A 56 -1.53 19.44 2.75
CA GLY A 56 -0.50 20.31 2.16
C GLY A 56 0.93 19.76 2.25
N ALA A 57 1.90 20.42 1.62
CA ALA A 57 3.29 19.96 1.59
C ALA A 57 3.93 19.90 3.00
N GLY A 58 4.84 18.94 3.23
CA GLY A 58 5.62 18.82 4.48
C GLY A 58 5.02 17.94 5.59
N THR A 59 3.80 17.42 5.43
CA THR A 59 3.10 16.61 6.44
C THR A 59 3.07 15.10 6.13
N GLY A 60 4.13 14.56 5.51
CA GLY A 60 4.15 13.19 4.96
C GLY A 60 3.73 12.07 5.93
N LYS A 61 4.18 12.12 7.19
CA LYS A 61 3.78 11.13 8.20
C LYS A 61 2.29 11.19 8.56
N LEU A 62 1.72 12.39 8.59
CA LEU A 62 0.29 12.58 8.84
C LEU A 62 -0.55 12.11 7.66
N LYS A 63 -0.11 12.41 6.42
CA LYS A 63 -0.75 11.90 5.20
C LYS A 63 -0.75 10.39 5.14
N LEU A 64 0.39 9.75 5.43
CA LEU A 64 0.50 8.30 5.41
C LEU A 64 -0.45 7.66 6.42
N ARG A 65 -0.54 8.22 7.64
CA ARG A 65 -1.49 7.78 8.67
C ARG A 65 -2.94 7.96 8.20
N TYR A 66 -3.27 9.09 7.58
CA TYR A 66 -4.59 9.40 7.07
C TYR A 66 -5.02 8.45 5.95
N VAL A 67 -4.14 8.20 4.97
CA VAL A 67 -4.38 7.23 3.89
C VAL A 67 -4.50 5.82 4.45
N TYR A 68 -3.70 5.48 5.47
CA TYR A 68 -3.78 4.17 6.14
C TYR A 68 -5.12 3.97 6.85
N ASP A 69 -5.63 4.96 7.59
CA ASP A 69 -6.96 4.90 8.22
C ASP A 69 -8.06 4.68 7.17
N MET A 70 -8.02 5.45 6.08
CA MET A 70 -8.96 5.29 4.97
C MET A 70 -8.85 3.91 4.31
N PHE A 71 -7.62 3.38 4.20
CA PHE A 71 -7.37 2.07 3.59
C PHE A 71 -7.91 0.94 4.46
N VAL A 72 -7.68 1.00 5.78
CA VAL A 72 -8.22 0.03 6.74
C VAL A 72 -9.75 0.07 6.73
N ALA A 73 -10.35 1.27 6.67
CA ALA A 73 -11.81 1.42 6.62
C ALA A 73 -12.42 0.89 5.32
N ARG A 74 -11.74 1.04 4.18
CA ARG A 74 -12.25 0.63 2.86
C ARG A 74 -11.93 -0.81 2.50
N PHE A 75 -10.80 -1.34 2.98
CA PHE A 75 -10.27 -2.66 2.64
C PHE A 75 -9.89 -3.45 3.89
N GLU A 76 -10.83 -3.59 4.83
CA GLU A 76 -10.59 -4.23 6.14
C GLU A 76 -9.94 -5.63 6.03
N TRP A 77 -10.39 -6.46 5.09
CA TRP A 77 -9.83 -7.80 4.89
C TRP A 77 -8.42 -7.75 4.32
N LEU A 78 -8.11 -6.75 3.49
CA LEU A 78 -6.82 -6.60 2.83
C LEU A 78 -5.78 -6.05 3.81
N ALA A 79 -6.19 -5.15 4.71
CA ALA A 79 -5.37 -4.65 5.81
C ALA A 79 -4.90 -5.76 6.77
N LYS A 80 -5.62 -6.90 6.83
CA LYS A 80 -5.22 -8.08 7.61
C LYS A 80 -4.15 -8.93 6.92
N VAL A 81 -3.90 -8.71 5.63
CA VAL A 81 -3.00 -9.54 4.80
C VAL A 81 -1.79 -8.74 4.33
N ILE A 82 -1.97 -7.45 4.08
CA ILE A 82 -0.93 -6.53 3.66
C ILE A 82 -0.23 -5.97 4.90
N THR A 83 1.11 -6.07 4.93
CA THR A 83 1.92 -5.45 5.97
C THR A 83 1.98 -3.93 5.78
N PHE A 84 2.31 -3.20 6.85
CA PHE A 84 2.49 -1.75 6.74
C PHE A 84 3.56 -1.37 5.70
N ASP A 85 4.65 -2.12 5.60
CA ASP A 85 5.70 -1.87 4.61
C ASP A 85 5.19 -2.04 3.17
N MET A 86 4.41 -3.09 2.91
CA MET A 86 3.75 -3.27 1.61
C MET A 86 2.77 -2.14 1.31
N PHE A 87 2.03 -1.68 2.31
CA PHE A 87 1.15 -0.52 2.17
C PHE A 87 1.92 0.76 1.85
N SER A 88 3.02 1.04 2.56
CA SER A 88 3.87 2.22 2.31
C SER A 88 4.40 2.21 0.89
N MET A 89 4.89 1.06 0.40
CA MET A 89 5.36 0.94 -0.99
C MET A 89 4.25 1.25 -2.00
N MET A 90 3.02 0.74 -1.80
CA MET A 90 1.89 1.06 -2.69
C MET A 90 1.49 2.54 -2.64
N VAL A 91 1.63 3.19 -1.49
CA VAL A 91 1.40 4.63 -1.35
C VAL A 91 2.47 5.43 -2.10
N ASP A 92 3.73 5.02 -2.01
CA ASP A 92 4.84 5.65 -2.74
C ASP A 92 4.66 5.51 -4.26
N GLU A 93 4.27 4.33 -4.76
CA GLU A 93 3.91 4.12 -6.16
C GLU A 93 2.75 5.04 -6.61
N ALA A 94 1.73 5.19 -5.77
CA ALA A 94 0.60 6.08 -6.06
C ALA A 94 1.02 7.56 -6.05
N LEU A 95 1.93 7.97 -5.16
CA LEU A 95 2.52 9.31 -5.14
C LEU A 95 3.32 9.59 -6.42
N GLU A 96 4.11 8.63 -6.90
CA GLU A 96 4.88 8.75 -8.14
C GLU A 96 3.98 8.81 -9.37
N GLN A 97 2.92 8.00 -9.42
CA GLN A 97 1.90 8.07 -10.47
C GLN A 97 1.18 9.41 -10.47
N MET A 98 0.79 9.94 -9.30
CA MET A 98 0.17 11.26 -9.18
C MET A 98 1.10 12.35 -9.72
N ARG A 99 2.39 12.33 -9.36
CA ARG A 99 3.40 13.28 -9.89
C ARG A 99 3.53 13.16 -11.39
N THR A 100 3.59 11.94 -11.91
CA THR A 100 3.67 11.70 -13.36
C THR A 100 2.41 12.20 -14.06
N MET A 101 1.21 12.05 -13.50
CA MET A 101 -0.02 12.63 -14.05
C MET A 101 0.00 14.16 -14.07
N LEU A 102 0.59 14.78 -13.04
CA LEU A 102 0.79 16.24 -12.98
C LEU A 102 1.80 16.71 -14.03
N ASP A 103 2.86 15.95 -14.27
CA ASP A 103 3.94 16.32 -15.19
C ASP A 103 3.61 16.00 -16.67
N SER A 104 2.76 14.99 -16.92
CA SER A 104 2.46 14.51 -18.28
C SER A 104 1.19 15.07 -18.90
N ASN A 105 0.32 15.76 -18.16
CA ASN A 105 -1.00 16.14 -18.67
C ASN A 105 -1.50 17.50 -18.16
N GLU A 106 -1.43 18.55 -19.00
CA GLU A 106 -1.99 19.89 -18.73
C GLU A 106 -3.48 19.86 -18.35
N ALA A 107 -4.23 18.83 -18.76
CA ALA A 107 -5.65 18.67 -18.42
C ALA A 107 -5.88 18.33 -16.94
N VAL A 108 -4.96 17.59 -16.30
CA VAL A 108 -5.05 17.25 -14.86
C VAL A 108 -4.69 18.46 -14.00
N GLN A 109 -3.72 19.28 -14.44
CA GLN A 109 -3.43 20.56 -13.80
C GLN A 109 -4.63 21.52 -13.86
N LYS A 110 -5.37 21.54 -14.99
CA LYS A 110 -6.61 22.33 -15.12
C LYS A 110 -7.76 21.80 -14.26
N LEU A 111 -7.89 20.49 -14.04
CA LEU A 111 -8.93 19.93 -13.15
C LEU A 111 -8.69 20.32 -11.68
N ILE A 112 -7.44 20.25 -11.22
CA ILE A 112 -7.08 20.67 -9.85
C ILE A 112 -7.24 22.19 -9.67
N ALA A 113 -7.00 22.97 -10.74
CA ALA A 113 -7.24 24.42 -10.73
C ALA A 113 -8.72 24.81 -10.82
N ASN A 114 -9.56 24.07 -11.57
CA ASN A 114 -10.96 24.42 -11.82
C ASN A 114 -11.93 23.95 -10.72
N GLU A 115 -11.65 22.88 -9.96
CA GLU A 115 -12.50 22.51 -8.81
C GLU A 115 -12.46 23.53 -7.66
N ALA A 116 -11.50 24.47 -7.66
CA ALA A 116 -11.49 25.61 -6.76
C ALA A 116 -12.44 26.75 -7.20
N GLY A 117 -13.08 26.64 -8.38
CA GLY A 117 -13.92 27.66 -8.99
C GLY A 117 -15.42 27.35 -9.05
N GLU A 118 -15.87 26.11 -8.88
CA GLU A 118 -17.30 25.75 -9.01
C GLU A 118 -18.00 25.70 -7.63
N GLY A 119 -17.81 26.76 -6.85
CA GLY A 119 -18.51 27.03 -5.59
C GLY A 119 -19.38 28.29 -5.62
N SER A 120 -19.63 28.88 -6.78
CA SER A 120 -20.54 30.02 -6.93
C SER A 120 -20.98 30.20 -8.39
N GLU A 121 -22.14 29.62 -8.72
CA GLU A 121 -23.30 30.29 -9.36
C GLU A 121 -24.36 29.26 -9.76
#